data_AF-A0A1Z9AQW0-F1
#
_entry.id   AF-A0A1Z9AQW0-F1
#
_cell.length_a   1.000
_cell.length_b   1.000
_cell.length_c   1.000
_cell.angle_alpha   90.00
_cell.angle_beta   90.00
_cell.angle_gamma   90.00
#
_symmetry.space_group_name_H-M   'P 1'
#
loop_
_entity.id
_entity.type
_entity.pdbx_description
1 polymer ?
#
loop_
_entity_poly.entity_id
_entity_poly.type
_entity_poly.pdbx_seq_one_letter_code
_entity_poly.pdbx_strand_id
1 'polypeptide(L)'
;MSTNEHEQGDIQFTKTGYAQFVRILRAEINNHLTRLYNGALVAHAELAKIKGRGAFDKQRSHFEKYIQKPLSNEVLATKLGHVPLSEEMKDWIEDELFGRSNNRLTKPRKSTLPILNNKQTDFALDCDDGSFRLDPALNLLIWYVEENNHAVRDAHNSVGYSIFAKAINKYVWKRKEGGVFYYGNEYDREDARDGCRIQDRVSCSFGPEGVRKKFESLGHPKKQVNIKVKEFLEKQKQA
;
A
#
# COMPACT_ATOMS: atom_id res chain seq x y z
N MET A 1 -5.70 25.04 -2.22
CA MET A 1 -4.73 25.34 -3.29
C MET A 1 -4.36 24.01 -3.92
N SER A 2 -4.33 23.94 -5.25
CA SER A 2 -3.82 22.76 -5.96
C SER A 2 -2.29 22.74 -5.86
N THR A 3 -1.73 21.55 -5.65
CA THR A 3 -0.29 21.32 -5.70
C THR A 3 -0.09 20.04 -6.47
N ASN A 4 0.48 20.14 -7.67
CA ASN A 4 0.86 18.96 -8.44
C ASN A 4 2.15 18.38 -7.87
N GLU A 5 2.08 17.13 -7.43
CA GLU A 5 3.16 16.43 -6.72
C GLU A 5 3.48 15.13 -7.45
N HIS A 6 4.73 14.72 -7.41
CA HIS A 6 5.17 13.40 -7.86
C HIS A 6 6.18 12.82 -6.87
N GLU A 7 6.28 11.50 -6.85
CA GLU A 7 7.28 10.80 -6.05
C GLU A 7 7.76 9.56 -6.77
N GLN A 8 9.07 9.35 -6.80
CA GLN A 8 9.66 8.18 -7.45
C GLN A 8 10.87 7.68 -6.68
N GLY A 9 11.18 6.39 -6.83
CA GLY A 9 12.43 5.86 -6.32
C GLY A 9 12.50 4.35 -6.37
N ASP A 10 13.61 3.83 -5.89
CA ASP A 10 13.90 2.42 -5.91
C ASP A 10 14.45 1.96 -4.55
N ILE A 11 14.18 0.71 -4.22
CA ILE A 11 14.79 -0.01 -3.09
C ILE A 11 15.53 -1.21 -3.65
N GLN A 12 16.84 -1.23 -3.43
CA GLN A 12 17.70 -2.34 -3.83
C GLN A 12 17.82 -3.37 -2.72
N PHE A 13 17.64 -4.63 -3.11
CA PHE A 13 17.86 -5.78 -2.23
C PHE A 13 19.03 -6.64 -2.74
N THR A 14 19.63 -7.42 -1.84
CA THR A 14 20.44 -8.56 -2.27
C THR A 14 19.53 -9.65 -2.84
N LYS A 15 20.08 -10.58 -3.64
CA LYS A 15 19.30 -11.70 -4.19
C LYS A 15 18.49 -12.47 -3.13
N THR A 16 19.11 -12.77 -1.99
CA THR A 16 18.43 -13.46 -0.89
C THR A 16 17.47 -12.55 -0.13
N GLY A 17 17.79 -11.26 -0.02
CA GLY A 17 16.93 -10.25 0.60
C GLY A 17 15.65 -10.02 -0.18
N TYR A 18 15.77 -9.93 -1.51
CA TYR A 18 14.64 -9.78 -2.42
C TYR A 18 13.64 -10.91 -2.26
N ALA A 19 14.10 -12.18 -2.32
CA ALA A 19 13.22 -13.33 -2.13
C ALA A 19 12.53 -13.34 -0.75
N GLN A 20 13.23 -12.88 0.30
CA GLN A 20 12.67 -12.74 1.65
C GLN A 20 11.61 -11.63 1.70
N PHE A 21 11.91 -10.47 1.14
CA PHE A 21 11.00 -9.32 1.09
C PHE A 21 9.73 -9.65 0.28
N VAL A 22 9.87 -10.22 -0.92
CA VAL A 22 8.74 -10.63 -1.77
C VAL A 22 7.83 -11.62 -1.04
N ARG A 23 8.40 -12.57 -0.29
CA ARG A 23 7.63 -13.50 0.55
C ARG A 23 6.82 -12.78 1.63
N ILE A 24 7.41 -11.78 2.30
CA ILE A 24 6.73 -10.98 3.33
C ILE A 24 5.62 -10.15 2.69
N LEU A 25 5.92 -9.42 1.61
CA LEU A 25 4.95 -8.58 0.91
C LEU A 25 3.75 -9.40 0.42
N ARG A 26 4.00 -10.55 -0.21
CA ARG A 26 2.97 -11.49 -0.63
C ARG A 26 2.10 -11.97 0.54
N ALA A 27 2.70 -12.27 1.68
CA ALA A 27 1.96 -12.68 2.86
C ALA A 27 1.04 -11.55 3.36
N GLU A 28 1.51 -10.29 3.36
CA GLU A 28 0.68 -9.14 3.72
C GLU A 28 -0.48 -8.91 2.75
N ILE A 29 -0.25 -9.05 1.44
CA ILE A 29 -1.31 -8.99 0.41
C ILE A 29 -2.36 -10.08 0.67
N ASN A 30 -1.93 -11.33 0.83
CA ASN A 30 -2.85 -12.45 1.06
C ASN A 30 -3.60 -12.32 2.40
N ASN A 31 -2.94 -11.80 3.45
CA ASN A 31 -3.57 -11.50 4.72
C ASN A 31 -4.65 -10.42 4.56
N HIS A 32 -4.35 -9.39 3.77
CA HIS A 32 -5.31 -8.34 3.47
C HIS A 32 -6.53 -8.89 2.70
N LEU A 33 -6.33 -9.64 1.62
CA LEU A 33 -7.40 -10.30 0.86
C LEU A 33 -8.24 -11.24 1.74
N THR A 34 -7.62 -11.93 2.69
CA THR A 34 -8.33 -12.80 3.64
C THR A 34 -9.22 -11.98 4.58
N ARG A 35 -8.76 -10.81 5.06
CA ARG A 35 -9.57 -9.89 5.88
C ARG A 35 -10.76 -9.36 5.08
N LEU A 36 -10.54 -8.99 3.82
CA LEU A 36 -11.61 -8.55 2.91
C LEU A 36 -12.71 -9.62 2.79
N TYR A 37 -12.32 -10.85 2.50
CA TYR A 37 -13.25 -11.98 2.39
C TYR A 37 -14.03 -12.24 3.69
N ASN A 38 -13.35 -12.18 4.84
CA ASN A 38 -14.01 -12.32 6.13
C ASN A 38 -15.01 -11.19 6.38
N GLY A 39 -14.71 -9.97 5.95
CA GLY A 39 -15.64 -8.84 5.96
C GLY A 39 -16.88 -9.09 5.12
N ALA A 40 -16.69 -9.57 3.90
CA ALA A 40 -17.78 -9.93 3.01
C ALA A 40 -18.68 -11.02 3.62
N LEU A 41 -18.09 -12.02 4.30
CA LEU A 41 -18.86 -13.05 5.01
C LEU A 41 -19.69 -12.47 6.16
N VAL A 42 -19.12 -11.53 6.93
CA VAL A 42 -19.84 -10.84 8.00
C VAL A 42 -21.00 -10.01 7.43
N ALA A 43 -20.75 -9.23 6.37
CA ALA A 43 -21.78 -8.45 5.69
C ALA A 43 -22.90 -9.36 5.14
N HIS A 44 -22.54 -10.44 4.46
CA HIS A 44 -23.49 -11.45 4.00
C HIS A 44 -24.35 -11.99 5.15
N ALA A 45 -23.75 -12.36 6.28
CA ALA A 45 -24.46 -12.92 7.42
C ALA A 45 -25.48 -11.94 8.03
N GLU A 46 -25.16 -10.64 8.07
CA GLU A 46 -26.11 -9.61 8.52
C GLU A 46 -27.24 -9.39 7.51
N LEU A 47 -26.91 -9.22 6.22
CA LEU A 47 -27.89 -9.01 5.16
C LEU A 47 -28.83 -10.21 4.97
N ALA A 48 -28.32 -11.43 5.18
CA ALA A 48 -29.10 -12.65 5.08
C ALA A 48 -30.23 -12.74 6.11
N LYS A 49 -30.18 -11.97 7.21
CA LYS A 49 -31.25 -11.88 8.22
C LYS A 49 -32.49 -11.14 7.71
N ILE A 50 -32.35 -10.29 6.68
CA ILE A 50 -33.45 -9.56 6.07
C ILE A 50 -34.26 -10.53 5.20
N LYS A 51 -35.53 -10.74 5.56
CA LYS A 51 -36.47 -11.66 4.89
C LYS A 51 -37.78 -10.96 4.51
N GLY A 52 -38.60 -11.64 3.71
CA GLY A 52 -39.94 -11.18 3.31
C GLY A 52 -40.00 -10.54 1.92
N ARG A 53 -41.15 -9.97 1.58
CA ARG A 53 -41.37 -9.31 0.28
C ARG A 53 -40.41 -8.13 0.12
N GLY A 54 -39.75 -8.06 -1.06
CA GLY A 54 -38.74 -7.05 -1.37
C GLY A 54 -37.44 -7.20 -0.55
N ALA A 55 -37.12 -8.40 -0.06
CA ALA A 55 -35.91 -8.62 0.74
C ALA A 55 -34.63 -8.20 0.01
N PHE A 56 -34.53 -8.46 -1.31
CA PHE A 56 -33.34 -8.12 -2.08
C PHE A 56 -33.08 -6.61 -2.11
N ASP A 57 -34.09 -5.79 -2.43
CA ASP A 57 -33.95 -4.32 -2.46
C ASP A 57 -33.63 -3.77 -1.07
N LYS A 58 -34.21 -4.36 -0.02
CA LYS A 58 -33.90 -4.02 1.38
C LYS A 58 -32.47 -4.37 1.74
N GLN A 59 -31.96 -5.52 1.29
CA GLN A 59 -30.57 -5.93 1.50
C GLN A 59 -29.62 -4.95 0.81
N ARG A 60 -29.89 -4.59 -0.45
CA ARG A 60 -29.08 -3.64 -1.20
C ARG A 60 -29.04 -2.26 -0.55
N SER A 61 -30.21 -1.71 -0.20
CA SER A 61 -30.29 -0.43 0.51
C SER A 61 -29.57 -0.46 1.87
N HIS A 62 -29.63 -1.59 2.58
CA HIS A 62 -28.93 -1.74 3.85
C HIS A 62 -27.41 -1.84 3.65
N PHE A 63 -26.97 -2.52 2.60
CA PHE A 63 -25.57 -2.60 2.20
C PHE A 63 -24.99 -1.24 1.80
N GLU A 64 -25.69 -0.46 0.97
CA GLU A 64 -25.29 0.90 0.62
C GLU A 64 -25.14 1.78 1.88
N LYS A 65 -26.07 1.67 2.83
CA LYS A 65 -25.95 2.35 4.13
C LYS A 65 -24.75 1.85 4.95
N TYR A 66 -24.42 0.57 4.87
CA TYR A 66 -23.24 -0.01 5.53
C TYR A 66 -21.93 0.46 4.90
N ILE A 67 -21.89 0.74 3.59
CA ILE A 67 -20.66 1.12 2.89
C ILE A 67 -20.47 2.64 2.79
N GLN A 68 -21.54 3.43 2.67
CA GLN A 68 -21.48 4.88 2.39
C GLN A 68 -21.44 5.79 3.62
N LYS A 69 -21.71 5.31 4.84
CA LYS A 69 -21.62 6.13 6.08
C LYS A 69 -20.41 5.73 6.94
N PRO A 70 -19.27 6.43 6.85
CA PRO A 70 -18.10 6.17 7.69
C PRO A 70 -18.32 6.55 9.17
N LEU A 71 -19.19 7.54 9.44
CA LEU A 71 -19.35 8.14 10.78
C LEU A 71 -20.03 7.23 11.84
N SER A 72 -20.52 6.04 11.47
CA SER A 72 -21.23 5.16 12.42
C SER A 72 -20.94 3.66 12.26
N ASN A 73 -20.04 3.24 11.37
CA ASN A 73 -19.80 1.81 11.14
C ASN A 73 -18.73 1.23 12.05
N GLU A 74 -18.81 1.52 13.35
CA GLU A 74 -18.16 0.71 14.38
C GLU A 74 -18.49 -0.77 14.17
N VAL A 75 -19.67 -1.18 13.71
CA VAL A 75 -19.99 -2.62 13.67
C VAL A 75 -19.16 -3.39 12.63
N LEU A 76 -19.05 -2.93 11.38
CA LEU A 76 -18.25 -3.61 10.36
C LEU A 76 -16.76 -3.31 10.54
N ALA A 77 -16.39 -2.06 10.85
CA ALA A 77 -15.01 -1.71 11.17
C ALA A 77 -14.53 -2.53 12.37
N THR A 78 -15.21 -2.52 13.52
CA THR A 78 -14.84 -3.30 14.72
C THR A 78 -14.84 -4.81 14.45
N LYS A 79 -15.81 -5.36 13.70
CA LYS A 79 -15.78 -6.79 13.32
C LYS A 79 -14.67 -7.13 12.31
N LEU A 80 -14.21 -6.15 11.53
CA LEU A 80 -13.07 -6.25 10.61
C LEU A 80 -11.73 -5.86 11.24
N GLY A 81 -11.72 -5.34 12.48
CA GLY A 81 -10.53 -4.83 13.16
C GLY A 81 -10.09 -3.42 12.69
N HIS A 82 -11.04 -2.52 12.46
CA HIS A 82 -10.89 -1.16 11.92
C HIS A 82 -10.10 -1.10 10.60
N VAL A 83 -10.32 -2.05 9.70
CA VAL A 83 -9.70 -2.02 8.37
C VAL A 83 -10.48 -1.02 7.50
N PRO A 84 -9.87 0.11 7.09
CA PRO A 84 -10.48 0.97 6.08
C PRO A 84 -10.64 0.17 4.79
N LEU A 85 -11.83 0.24 4.18
CA LEU A 85 -12.12 -0.39 2.89
C LEU A 85 -11.80 0.62 1.78
N SER A 86 -10.94 0.25 0.83
CA SER A 86 -10.78 1.03 -0.42
C SER A 86 -12.04 0.94 -1.27
N GLU A 87 -12.17 1.79 -2.29
CA GLU A 87 -13.29 1.69 -3.25
C GLU A 87 -13.30 0.35 -3.97
N GLU A 88 -12.14 -0.16 -4.43
CA GLU A 88 -12.04 -1.48 -5.06
C GLU A 88 -12.54 -2.62 -4.16
N MET A 89 -12.32 -2.50 -2.85
CA MET A 89 -12.80 -3.48 -1.88
C MET A 89 -14.32 -3.43 -1.74
N LYS A 90 -14.90 -2.23 -1.79
CA LYS A 90 -16.35 -2.05 -1.75
C LYS A 90 -16.98 -2.64 -3.00
N ASP A 91 -16.41 -2.34 -4.16
CA ASP A 91 -16.85 -2.86 -5.46
C ASP A 91 -16.79 -4.39 -5.50
N TRP A 92 -15.68 -4.98 -5.04
CA TRP A 92 -15.56 -6.44 -4.99
C TRP A 92 -16.59 -7.07 -4.05
N ILE A 93 -16.82 -6.48 -2.87
CA ILE A 93 -17.84 -6.98 -1.93
C ILE A 93 -19.24 -6.85 -2.57
N GLU A 94 -19.55 -5.73 -3.22
CA GLU A 94 -20.84 -5.52 -3.87
C GLU A 94 -21.08 -6.56 -4.97
N ASP A 95 -20.10 -6.78 -5.84
CA ASP A 95 -20.21 -7.76 -6.92
C ASP A 95 -20.40 -9.19 -6.39
N GLU A 96 -19.62 -9.61 -5.38
CA GLU A 96 -19.76 -10.95 -4.80
C GLU A 96 -21.08 -11.15 -4.03
N LEU A 97 -21.69 -10.09 -3.50
CA LEU A 97 -22.96 -10.17 -2.77
C LEU A 97 -24.19 -10.03 -3.69
N PHE A 98 -24.12 -9.20 -4.72
CA PHE A 98 -25.29 -8.79 -5.52
C PHE A 98 -25.12 -8.96 -7.03
N GLY A 99 -23.90 -8.86 -7.57
CA GLY A 99 -23.66 -8.88 -9.03
C GLY A 99 -23.86 -10.25 -9.68
N ARG A 100 -23.77 -11.33 -8.90
CA ARG A 100 -23.67 -12.69 -9.44
C ARG A 100 -24.98 -13.40 -9.72
N SER A 101 -26.10 -12.93 -9.18
CA SER A 101 -27.38 -13.61 -9.39
C SER A 101 -28.53 -12.62 -9.49
N ASN A 102 -29.43 -12.89 -10.43
CA ASN A 102 -30.61 -12.06 -10.67
C ASN A 102 -31.45 -11.95 -9.40
N ASN A 103 -31.26 -10.84 -8.68
CA ASN A 103 -32.01 -10.46 -7.49
C ASN A 103 -31.90 -11.45 -6.31
N ARG A 104 -30.75 -12.08 -6.09
CA ARG A 104 -30.50 -12.86 -4.86
C ARG A 104 -29.16 -12.50 -4.24
N LEU A 105 -29.16 -12.42 -2.93
CA LEU A 105 -27.93 -12.30 -2.13
C LEU A 105 -27.10 -13.57 -2.29
N THR A 106 -25.84 -13.43 -2.69
CA THR A 106 -24.90 -14.54 -2.85
C THR A 106 -23.86 -14.58 -1.75
N LYS A 107 -23.48 -15.79 -1.35
CA LYS A 107 -22.36 -15.99 -0.44
C LYS A 107 -21.05 -15.70 -1.18
N PRO A 108 -20.16 -14.85 -0.62
CA PRO A 108 -18.85 -14.58 -1.21
C PRO A 108 -18.04 -15.86 -1.40
N ARG A 109 -17.30 -15.95 -2.50
CA ARG A 109 -16.40 -17.07 -2.77
C ARG A 109 -14.96 -16.71 -2.43
N LYS A 110 -14.27 -17.60 -1.73
CA LYS A 110 -12.82 -17.46 -1.51
C LYS A 110 -12.02 -17.65 -2.81
N SER A 111 -12.54 -18.44 -3.74
CA SER A 111 -11.86 -18.78 -5.00
C SER A 111 -11.74 -17.62 -5.98
N THR A 112 -12.48 -16.52 -5.78
CA THR A 112 -12.42 -15.33 -6.65
C THR A 112 -11.41 -14.30 -6.17
N LEU A 113 -10.85 -14.46 -4.97
CA LEU A 113 -9.76 -13.62 -4.51
C LEU A 113 -8.50 -13.93 -5.33
N PRO A 114 -7.77 -12.91 -5.80
CA PRO A 114 -6.50 -13.08 -6.50
C PRO A 114 -5.37 -13.41 -5.51
N ILE A 115 -5.51 -14.52 -4.77
CA ILE A 115 -4.53 -14.97 -3.79
C ILE A 115 -3.23 -15.32 -4.51
N LEU A 116 -2.16 -14.64 -4.12
CA LEU A 116 -0.85 -14.83 -4.70
C LEU A 116 -0.24 -16.14 -4.20
N ASN A 117 0.26 -16.96 -5.12
CA ASN A 117 0.89 -18.24 -4.81
C ASN A 117 2.40 -18.11 -4.56
N ASN A 118 3.02 -19.20 -4.08
CA ASN A 118 4.44 -19.19 -3.70
C ASN A 118 5.42 -18.98 -4.86
N LYS A 119 4.99 -19.21 -6.09
CA LYS A 119 5.80 -19.09 -7.32
C LYS A 119 5.77 -17.68 -7.91
N GLN A 120 4.77 -16.86 -7.56
CA GLN A 120 4.69 -15.48 -8.01
C GLN A 120 5.73 -14.63 -7.27
N THR A 121 6.73 -14.18 -8.03
CA THR A 121 7.82 -13.33 -7.56
C THR A 121 7.82 -11.95 -8.20
N ASP A 122 6.98 -11.76 -9.20
CA ASP A 122 6.71 -10.55 -9.94
C ASP A 122 5.23 -10.21 -9.81
N PHE A 123 4.94 -9.06 -9.24
CA PHE A 123 3.59 -8.48 -9.18
C PHE A 123 3.73 -6.99 -8.89
N ALA A 124 2.65 -6.25 -9.17
CA ALA A 124 2.53 -4.85 -8.82
C ALA A 124 1.53 -4.69 -7.66
N LEU A 125 1.64 -3.58 -6.96
CA LEU A 125 0.70 -3.17 -5.94
C LEU A 125 0.19 -1.77 -6.30
N ASP A 126 -1.10 -1.70 -6.57
CA ASP A 126 -1.79 -0.44 -6.84
C ASP A 126 -1.92 0.36 -5.55
N CYS A 127 -1.63 1.66 -5.64
CA CYS A 127 -1.61 2.61 -4.55
C CYS A 127 -2.32 3.90 -4.98
N ASP A 128 -3.52 3.79 -5.56
CA ASP A 128 -4.32 4.90 -6.08
C ASP A 128 -3.57 5.69 -7.19
N ASP A 129 -3.01 6.87 -6.89
CA ASP A 129 -2.18 7.63 -7.84
C ASP A 129 -0.73 7.10 -7.94
N GLY A 130 -0.40 6.05 -7.20
CA GLY A 130 0.93 5.45 -7.15
C GLY A 130 0.93 3.96 -7.45
N SER A 131 2.11 3.40 -7.74
CA SER A 131 2.28 1.97 -7.88
C SER A 131 3.64 1.49 -7.39
N PHE A 132 3.64 0.32 -6.77
CA PHE A 132 4.87 -0.44 -6.56
C PHE A 132 5.00 -1.52 -7.63
N ARG A 133 6.20 -1.65 -8.20
CA ARG A 133 6.55 -2.73 -9.12
C ARG A 133 7.78 -3.48 -8.65
N LEU A 134 7.69 -4.81 -8.66
CA LEU A 134 8.81 -5.70 -8.40
C LEU A 134 9.59 -6.00 -9.68
N ASP A 135 10.92 -5.86 -9.64
CA ASP A 135 11.84 -6.29 -10.70
C ASP A 135 12.77 -7.41 -10.17
N PRO A 136 12.50 -8.68 -10.49
CA PRO A 136 13.29 -9.82 -10.02
C PRO A 136 14.65 -9.95 -10.73
N ALA A 137 14.82 -9.35 -11.90
CA ALA A 137 16.11 -9.39 -12.60
C ALA A 137 17.12 -8.49 -11.90
N LEU A 138 16.67 -7.31 -11.46
CA LEU A 138 17.50 -6.33 -10.77
C LEU A 138 17.44 -6.43 -9.24
N ASN A 139 16.54 -7.24 -8.68
CA ASN A 139 16.25 -7.31 -7.25
C ASN A 139 15.80 -5.95 -6.68
N LEU A 140 14.96 -5.24 -7.43
CA LEU A 140 14.46 -3.92 -7.10
C LEU A 140 12.97 -3.95 -6.76
N LEU A 141 12.59 -3.07 -5.83
CA LEU A 141 11.23 -2.55 -5.75
C LEU A 141 11.26 -1.12 -6.28
N ILE A 142 10.42 -0.83 -7.26
CA ILE A 142 10.27 0.48 -7.88
C ILE A 142 8.99 1.11 -7.34
N TRP A 143 9.08 2.36 -6.94
CA TRP A 143 7.97 3.22 -6.54
C TRP A 143 7.81 4.34 -7.56
N TYR A 144 6.57 4.58 -7.96
CA TYR A 144 6.23 5.63 -8.91
C TYR A 144 4.85 6.20 -8.60
N VAL A 145 4.78 7.52 -8.46
CA VAL A 145 3.57 8.33 -8.38
C VAL A 145 3.63 9.32 -9.53
N GLU A 146 2.61 9.28 -10.38
CA GLU A 146 2.51 10.22 -11.50
C GLU A 146 2.20 11.63 -10.98
N GLU A 147 2.67 12.65 -11.70
CA GLU A 147 2.45 14.04 -11.33
C GLU A 147 0.97 14.39 -11.43
N ASN A 148 0.34 14.58 -10.27
CA ASN A 148 -1.07 14.95 -10.18
C ASN A 148 -1.35 15.68 -8.85
N ASN A 149 -2.51 16.34 -8.76
CA ASN A 149 -2.88 17.15 -7.60
C ASN A 149 -3.08 16.27 -6.36
N HIS A 150 -2.25 16.46 -5.33
CA HIS A 150 -2.22 15.64 -4.10
C HIS A 150 -1.87 14.15 -4.28
N ALA A 151 -1.32 13.78 -5.43
CA ALA A 151 -1.09 12.38 -5.80
C ALA A 151 -0.20 11.63 -4.80
N VAL A 152 0.86 12.25 -4.28
CA VAL A 152 1.77 11.61 -3.33
C VAL A 152 1.07 11.32 -2.01
N ARG A 153 0.32 12.30 -1.50
CA ARG A 153 -0.46 12.15 -0.27
C ARG A 153 -1.50 11.04 -0.41
N ASP A 154 -2.23 11.04 -1.50
CA ASP A 154 -3.32 10.10 -1.72
C ASP A 154 -2.74 8.69 -1.93
N ALA A 155 -1.63 8.57 -2.66
CA ALA A 155 -0.90 7.32 -2.82
C ALA A 155 -0.35 6.76 -1.50
N HIS A 156 0.17 7.60 -0.60
CA HIS A 156 0.63 7.16 0.74
C HIS A 156 -0.52 6.75 1.68
N ASN A 157 -1.72 7.28 1.45
CA ASN A 157 -2.92 6.93 2.21
C ASN A 157 -3.63 5.67 1.68
N SER A 158 -3.25 5.20 0.49
CA SER A 158 -3.80 4.00 -0.13
C SER A 158 -3.59 2.73 0.70
N VAL A 159 -4.46 1.74 0.49
CA VAL A 159 -4.29 0.44 1.15
C VAL A 159 -3.05 -0.30 0.63
N GLY A 160 -2.71 -0.12 -0.66
CA GLY A 160 -1.48 -0.64 -1.24
C GLY A 160 -0.25 -0.16 -0.49
N TYR A 161 -0.13 1.15 -0.27
CA TYR A 161 0.99 1.70 0.49
C TYR A 161 1.01 1.19 1.93
N SER A 162 -0.16 1.05 2.58
CA SER A 162 -0.25 0.43 3.92
C SER A 162 0.28 -1.00 3.97
N ILE A 163 0.01 -1.81 2.94
CA ILE A 163 0.50 -3.19 2.81
C ILE A 163 2.03 -3.19 2.62
N PHE A 164 2.54 -2.35 1.72
CA PHE A 164 3.98 -2.15 1.55
C PHE A 164 4.65 -1.72 2.85
N ALA A 165 4.12 -0.69 3.53
CA ALA A 165 4.65 -0.17 4.78
C ALA A 165 4.73 -1.26 5.87
N LYS A 166 3.72 -2.13 5.98
CA LYS A 166 3.76 -3.28 6.89
C LYS A 166 4.85 -4.27 6.50
N ALA A 167 4.99 -4.57 5.21
CA ALA A 167 5.98 -5.53 4.72
C ALA A 167 7.41 -5.03 4.92
N ILE A 168 7.68 -3.77 4.56
CA ILE A 168 9.03 -3.19 4.64
C ILE A 168 9.47 -2.98 6.10
N ASN A 169 8.54 -2.68 7.01
CA ASN A 169 8.83 -2.58 8.44
C ASN A 169 9.13 -3.94 9.10
N LYS A 170 8.60 -5.04 8.55
CA LYS A 170 8.91 -6.41 8.99
C LYS A 170 10.22 -6.94 8.40
N TYR A 171 10.74 -6.28 7.37
CA TYR A 171 11.92 -6.74 6.65
C TYR A 171 13.20 -6.44 7.44
N VAL A 172 14.02 -7.47 7.66
CA VAL A 172 15.31 -7.33 8.33
C VAL A 172 16.39 -6.97 7.30
N TRP A 173 16.90 -5.75 7.41
CA TRP A 173 17.83 -5.19 6.44
C TRP A 173 19.23 -5.77 6.48
N LYS A 174 19.85 -5.96 5.31
CA LYS A 174 21.27 -6.29 5.16
C LYS A 174 22.09 -5.06 4.77
N ARG A 175 23.41 -5.14 4.98
CA ARG A 175 24.34 -4.00 4.86
C ARG A 175 24.32 -3.25 3.52
N LYS A 176 24.04 -3.92 2.40
CA LYS A 176 24.09 -3.35 1.03
C LYS A 176 22.69 -3.26 0.41
N GLU A 177 21.68 -3.04 1.24
CA GLU A 177 20.29 -2.96 0.83
C GLU A 177 19.71 -1.61 1.22
N GLY A 178 18.66 -1.21 0.53
CA GLY A 178 17.97 0.03 0.78
C GLY A 178 17.83 0.91 -0.45
N GLY A 179 17.31 2.09 -0.21
CA GLY A 179 17.00 3.04 -1.26
C GLY A 179 16.26 4.25 -0.72
N VAL A 180 15.87 5.15 -1.60
CA VAL A 180 15.22 6.42 -1.25
C VAL A 180 14.11 6.69 -2.23
N PHE A 181 13.07 7.35 -1.73
CA PHE A 181 12.08 7.99 -2.59
C PHE A 181 12.40 9.48 -2.64
N TYR A 182 12.15 10.05 -3.80
CA TYR A 182 12.42 11.42 -4.18
C TYR A 182 11.09 12.07 -4.50
N TYR A 183 10.76 13.12 -3.74
CA TYR A 183 9.56 13.92 -3.93
C TYR A 183 9.91 15.20 -4.68
N GLY A 184 9.02 15.60 -5.58
CA GLY A 184 9.04 16.91 -6.21
C GLY A 184 7.64 17.44 -6.45
N ASN A 185 7.53 18.75 -6.65
CA ASN A 185 6.28 19.39 -7.03
C ASN A 185 6.49 20.43 -8.15
N GLU A 186 5.39 20.99 -8.64
CA GLU A 186 5.41 21.98 -9.71
C GLU A 186 6.21 23.26 -9.36
N TYR A 187 6.24 23.66 -8.08
CA TYR A 187 6.99 24.83 -7.63
C TYR A 187 8.50 24.61 -7.65
N ASP A 188 8.97 23.38 -7.39
CA ASP A 188 10.39 23.04 -7.52
C ASP A 188 10.87 23.20 -8.99
N ARG A 189 9.98 23.12 -9.99
CA ARG A 189 10.30 23.40 -11.40
C ARG A 189 10.30 24.89 -11.74
N GLU A 190 9.44 25.68 -11.10
CA GLU A 190 9.36 27.12 -11.30
C GLU A 190 10.55 27.85 -10.65
N ASP A 191 10.91 27.48 -9.42
CA ASP A 191 12.06 28.02 -8.68
C ASP A 191 13.41 27.75 -9.39
N ALA A 192 13.45 26.74 -10.26
CA ALA A 192 14.65 26.41 -11.02
C ALA A 192 14.90 27.28 -12.26
N ARG A 193 13.87 28.02 -12.73
CA ARG A 193 14.07 29.02 -13.79
C ARG A 193 14.92 30.20 -13.30
N ASP A 194 14.99 30.42 -11.99
CA ASP A 194 15.77 31.48 -11.33
C ASP A 194 17.19 31.05 -10.93
N GLY A 195 17.70 29.93 -11.47
CA GLY A 195 19.10 29.50 -11.31
C GLY A 195 19.37 28.58 -10.11
N CYS A 196 18.33 28.17 -9.38
CA CYS A 196 18.43 27.13 -8.36
C CYS A 196 18.42 25.72 -9.00
N ARG A 197 19.25 24.79 -8.53
CA ARG A 197 19.24 23.39 -9.00
C ARG A 197 17.95 22.71 -8.53
N ILE A 198 17.14 22.22 -9.48
CA ILE A 198 16.09 21.22 -9.18
C ILE A 198 16.79 20.02 -8.55
N GLN A 199 16.44 19.71 -7.30
CA GLN A 199 16.74 18.41 -6.73
C GLN A 199 15.49 17.93 -6.02
N ASP A 200 14.87 16.89 -6.58
CA ASP A 200 13.88 16.11 -5.86
C ASP A 200 14.43 15.79 -4.47
N ARG A 201 13.63 16.07 -3.45
CA ARG A 201 14.07 15.95 -2.06
C ARG A 201 13.85 14.53 -1.61
N VAL A 202 14.78 14.00 -0.82
CA VAL A 202 14.59 12.68 -0.21
C VAL A 202 13.40 12.73 0.75
N SER A 203 12.29 12.12 0.36
CA SER A 203 11.06 12.04 1.15
C SER A 203 11.10 10.84 2.09
N CYS A 204 11.47 9.68 1.57
CA CYS A 204 11.59 8.43 2.31
C CYS A 204 13.00 7.84 2.16
N SER A 205 13.47 7.15 3.20
CA SER A 205 14.76 6.45 3.18
C SER A 205 14.62 5.08 3.83
N PHE A 206 15.05 4.03 3.12
CA PHE A 206 14.87 2.65 3.53
C PHE A 206 16.22 1.93 3.60
N GLY A 207 16.45 1.18 4.67
CA GLY A 207 17.65 0.38 4.84
C GLY A 207 18.96 1.18 4.95
N PRO A 208 20.10 0.47 5.11
CA PRO A 208 21.42 1.08 5.23
C PRO A 208 21.79 1.99 4.05
N GLU A 209 21.51 1.58 2.82
CA GLU A 209 21.83 2.36 1.63
C GLU A 209 20.89 3.57 1.47
N GLY A 210 19.64 3.47 1.93
CA GLY A 210 18.75 4.64 1.99
C GLY A 210 19.21 5.67 3.00
N VAL A 211 19.64 5.23 4.19
CA VAL A 211 20.26 6.12 5.19
C VAL A 211 21.51 6.78 4.60
N ARG A 212 22.38 6.01 3.94
CA ARG A 212 23.57 6.56 3.28
C ARG A 212 23.20 7.66 2.29
N LYS A 213 22.35 7.36 1.30
CA LYS A 213 21.92 8.30 0.25
C LYS A 213 21.30 9.57 0.85
N LYS A 214 20.47 9.44 1.88
CA LYS A 214 19.84 10.58 2.58
C LYS A 214 20.85 11.51 3.24
N PHE A 215 21.84 10.97 3.96
CA PHE A 215 22.84 11.82 4.63
C PHE A 215 23.86 12.39 3.63
N GLU A 216 24.17 11.67 2.55
CA GLU A 216 25.01 12.18 1.47
C GLU A 216 24.33 13.34 0.72
N SER A 217 23.02 13.26 0.44
CA SER A 217 22.28 14.36 -0.21
C SER A 217 22.20 15.62 0.65
N LEU A 218 22.26 15.48 1.97
CA LEU A 218 22.34 16.58 2.93
C LEU A 218 23.78 17.14 3.11
N GLY A 219 24.77 16.64 2.35
CA GLY A 219 26.14 17.14 2.39
C GLY A 219 26.97 16.67 3.59
N HIS A 220 26.55 15.62 4.31
CA HIS A 220 27.31 15.13 5.45
C HIS A 220 28.64 14.48 5.02
N PRO A 221 29.74 14.69 5.77
CA PRO A 221 31.00 13.99 5.53
C PRO A 221 30.86 12.48 5.65
N LYS A 222 31.61 11.72 4.83
CA LYS A 222 31.60 10.25 4.79
C LYS A 222 31.71 9.58 6.17
N LYS A 223 32.49 10.17 7.08
CA LYS A 223 32.62 9.66 8.47
C LYS A 223 31.29 9.72 9.22
N GLN A 224 30.54 10.82 9.11
CA GLN A 224 29.23 10.96 9.75
C GLN A 224 28.18 10.04 9.11
N VAL A 225 28.20 9.92 7.77
CA VAL A 225 27.34 8.98 7.04
C VAL A 225 27.53 7.55 7.56
N ASN A 226 28.79 7.10 7.68
CA ASN A 226 29.09 5.77 8.19
C ASN A 226 28.63 5.55 9.64
N ILE A 227 28.71 6.57 10.49
CA ILE A 227 28.19 6.51 11.87
C ILE A 227 26.67 6.30 11.83
N LYS A 228 25.95 7.05 11.00
CA LYS A 228 24.48 6.93 10.88
C LYS A 228 24.03 5.58 10.34
N VAL A 229 24.74 5.03 9.36
CA VAL A 229 24.48 3.67 8.87
C VAL A 229 24.72 2.63 9.96
N LYS A 230 25.77 2.80 10.78
CA LYS A 230 26.06 1.90 11.90
C LYS A 230 24.97 1.96 12.97
N GLU A 231 24.54 3.16 13.38
CA GLU A 231 23.43 3.38 14.32
C GLU A 231 22.14 2.71 13.83
N PHE A 232 21.83 2.81 12.54
CA PHE A 232 20.66 2.14 11.95
C PHE A 232 20.73 0.61 12.11
N LEU A 233 21.87 0.02 11.75
CA LEU A 233 22.07 -1.43 11.83
C LEU A 233 22.07 -1.95 13.27
N GLU A 234 22.50 -1.14 14.24
CA GLU A 234 22.47 -1.51 15.66
C GLU A 234 21.05 -1.50 16.21
N LYS A 235 20.23 -0.50 15.86
CA LYS A 235 18.80 -0.44 16.25
C LYS A 235 18.02 -1.65 15.74
N GLN A 236 18.30 -2.11 14.53
CA GLN A 236 17.65 -3.30 13.94
C GLN A 236 17.96 -4.61 14.67
N LYS A 237 19.06 -4.68 15.45
CA LYS A 237 19.38 -5.87 16.25
C LYS A 237 18.65 -5.92 17.59
N GLN A 238 18.08 -4.78 18.02
CA GLN A 238 17.42 -4.62 19.31
C GLN A 238 15.89 -4.71 19.21
N ALA A 239 15.35 -4.67 18.00
CA ALA A 239 13.92 -4.81 17.67
C ALA A 239 13.59 -6.25 17.28
#